data_AF-A0A5C4QVT5-F1
#
_entry.id   AF-A0A5C4QVT5-F1
#
_cell.length_a   1.000
_cell.length_b   1.000
_cell.length_c   1.000
_cell.angle_alpha   90.00
_cell.angle_beta   90.00
_cell.angle_gamma   90.00
#
_symmetry.space_group_name_H-M   'P 1'
#
loop_
_entity.id
_entity.type
_entity.pdbx_description
1 polymer ?
#
loop_
_entity_poly.entity_id
_entity_poly.type
_entity_poly.pdbx_seq_one_letter_code
_entity_poly.pdbx_strand_id
1 'polypeptide(L)' 'MDADQINQETAERLLGGGPVDPSAGPRPLVLLLSAVRAAPRPAELAGEGLAVQGFRSARLTPRPEAGGATHRDG' A
#
# COMPACT_ATOMS: atom_id res chain seq x y z
N MET A 1 -11.06 -13.42 22.62
CA MET A 1 -11.17 -12.09 22.00
C MET A 1 -10.03 -12.00 21.01
N ASP A 2 -10.32 -12.22 19.73
CA ASP A 2 -9.48 -11.78 18.61
C ASP A 2 -10.40 -10.98 17.70
N ALA A 3 -10.32 -9.67 17.85
CA ALA A 3 -11.18 -8.69 17.21
C ALA A 3 -10.51 -8.18 15.91
N ASP A 4 -11.32 -8.02 14.85
CA ASP A 4 -11.09 -7.27 13.59
C ASP A 4 -10.25 -7.88 12.44
N GLN A 5 -10.69 -9.00 11.84
CA GLN A 5 -10.31 -9.37 10.45
C GLN A 5 -11.41 -8.96 9.45
N ILE A 6 -11.05 -8.28 8.36
CA ILE A 6 -11.99 -7.95 7.27
C ILE A 6 -12.38 -9.24 6.56
N ASN A 7 -13.67 -9.56 6.55
CA ASN A 7 -14.14 -10.67 5.74
C ASN A 7 -14.13 -10.30 4.26
N GLN A 8 -13.94 -11.31 3.45
CA GLN A 8 -13.67 -11.18 2.03
C GLN A 8 -14.79 -10.50 1.21
N GLU A 9 -16.06 -10.74 1.57
CA GLU A 9 -17.24 -10.14 0.90
C GLU A 9 -17.24 -8.60 0.98
N THR A 10 -16.66 -8.09 2.05
CA THR A 10 -16.51 -6.67 2.33
C THR A 10 -15.38 -6.06 1.52
N ALA A 11 -14.31 -6.79 1.23
CA ALA A 11 -13.17 -6.30 0.43
C ALA A 11 -13.53 -6.08 -1.04
N GLU A 12 -14.50 -6.82 -1.58
CA GLU A 12 -14.77 -6.90 -3.01
C GLU A 12 -15.87 -5.93 -3.48
N ARG A 13 -16.80 -5.55 -2.58
CA ARG A 13 -17.60 -4.33 -2.77
C ARG A 13 -16.73 -3.06 -2.82
N LEU A 14 -15.56 -3.08 -2.17
CA LEU A 14 -14.68 -1.92 -1.96
C LEU A 14 -13.69 -1.64 -3.09
N LEU A 15 -13.35 -2.65 -3.91
CA LEU A 15 -12.46 -2.49 -5.09
C LEU A 15 -13.16 -1.87 -6.32
N GLY A 16 -14.45 -1.51 -6.18
CA GLY A 16 -14.99 -0.27 -6.74
C GLY A 16 -15.69 -0.35 -8.09
N GLY A 17 -17.00 -0.58 -8.11
CA GLY A 17 -17.79 -0.33 -9.33
C GLY A 17 -19.28 -0.63 -9.27
N GLY A 18 -20.01 -0.15 -8.25
CA GLY A 18 -21.47 -0.29 -8.15
C GLY A 18 -21.95 -1.67 -7.70
N PRO A 19 -23.27 -1.85 -7.49
CA PRO A 19 -23.82 -3.11 -7.01
C PRO A 19 -23.52 -4.21 -8.05
N VAL A 20 -22.71 -5.19 -7.65
CA VAL A 20 -22.55 -6.43 -8.42
C VAL A 20 -23.91 -7.11 -8.41
N ASP A 21 -24.49 -7.34 -9.59
CA ASP A 21 -25.70 -8.12 -9.71
C ASP A 21 -25.48 -9.46 -8.99
N PRO A 22 -26.27 -9.79 -7.95
CA PRO A 22 -26.12 -11.04 -7.22
C PRO A 22 -26.28 -12.28 -8.12
N SER A 23 -26.83 -12.13 -9.33
CA SER A 23 -26.90 -13.18 -10.36
C SER A 23 -25.55 -13.44 -11.08
N ALA A 24 -24.60 -12.50 -11.02
CA ALA A 24 -23.34 -12.54 -11.78
C ALA A 24 -22.30 -13.53 -11.21
N GLY A 25 -22.49 -14.01 -9.97
CA GLY A 25 -21.63 -15.00 -9.34
C GLY A 25 -20.18 -14.53 -9.13
N PRO A 26 -19.21 -15.44 -8.88
CA PRO A 26 -17.84 -15.09 -8.46
C PRO A 26 -16.92 -14.60 -9.60
N ARG A 27 -17.43 -14.51 -10.83
CA ARG A 27 -16.63 -14.17 -12.02
C ARG A 27 -15.90 -12.81 -11.92
N PRO A 28 -16.48 -11.73 -11.38
CA PRO A 28 -15.80 -10.45 -11.22
C PRO A 28 -14.59 -10.53 -10.29
N LEU A 29 -14.70 -11.29 -9.20
CA LEU A 29 -13.60 -11.52 -8.27
C LEU A 29 -12.46 -12.30 -8.95
N VAL A 30 -12.77 -13.36 -9.69
CA VAL A 30 -11.77 -14.18 -10.38
C VAL A 30 -10.97 -13.34 -11.38
N LEU A 31 -11.64 -12.44 -12.10
CA LEU A 31 -10.98 -11.52 -13.02
C LEU A 31 -10.06 -10.54 -12.29
N LEU A 32 -10.51 -9.98 -11.17
CA LEU A 32 -9.73 -9.07 -10.35
C LEU A 32 -8.47 -9.74 -9.79
N LEU A 33 -8.61 -10.93 -9.20
CA LEU A 33 -7.47 -11.68 -8.65
C LEU A 33 -6.50 -12.12 -9.76
N SER A 34 -7.01 -12.45 -10.95
CA SER A 34 -6.17 -12.78 -12.11
C SER A 34 -5.37 -11.57 -12.59
N ALA A 35 -5.98 -10.37 -12.58
CA ALA A 35 -5.31 -9.13 -12.94
C ALA A 35 -4.21 -8.77 -11.92
N VAL A 36 -4.50 -8.90 -10.62
CA VAL A 36 -3.53 -8.63 -9.54
C VAL A 36 -2.32 -9.57 -9.59
N ARG A 37 -2.53 -10.82 -10.01
CA ARG A 37 -1.45 -11.82 -10.15
C ARG A 37 -0.73 -11.79 -11.49
N ALA A 38 -1.19 -10.98 -12.44
CA ALA A 38 -0.59 -10.91 -13.76
C ALA A 38 0.86 -10.40 -13.65
N ALA A 39 1.74 -10.96 -14.49
CA ALA A 39 3.10 -10.45 -14.59
C ALA A 39 3.06 -8.98 -15.07
N PRO A 40 3.82 -8.07 -14.43
CA PRO A 40 3.90 -6.69 -14.87
C PRO A 40 4.38 -6.61 -16.32
N ARG A 41 3.88 -5.61 -17.05
CA ARG A 41 4.35 -5.32 -18.40
C ARG A 41 5.79 -4.80 -18.35
N PRO A 42 6.55 -4.92 -19.46
CA PRO A 42 7.85 -4.28 -19.56
C PRO A 42 7.77 -2.80 -19.18
N ALA A 43 8.68 -2.35 -18.32
CA ALA A 43 8.77 -1.00 -17.77
C ALA A 43 7.63 -0.53 -16.84
N GLU A 44 6.63 -1.35 -16.54
CA GLU A 44 5.56 -1.00 -15.58
C GLU A 44 6.12 -0.72 -14.18
N LEU A 45 7.14 -1.49 -13.78
CA LEU A 45 7.83 -1.32 -12.50
C LEU A 45 9.13 -0.50 -12.59
N ALA A 46 9.34 0.23 -13.71
CA ALA A 46 10.54 1.03 -13.87
C ALA A 46 10.61 2.10 -12.75
N GLY A 47 11.71 2.09 -12.00
CA GLY A 47 11.94 3.04 -10.91
C GLY A 47 11.32 2.67 -9.56
N GLU A 48 10.56 1.56 -9.45
CA GLU A 48 9.97 1.11 -8.18
C GLU A 48 11.04 0.93 -7.09
N GLY A 49 12.14 0.24 -7.41
CA GLY A 49 13.24 0.01 -6.47
C GLY A 49 13.90 1.32 -5.98
N LEU A 50 14.03 2.31 -6.87
CA LEU A 50 14.57 3.63 -6.52
C LEU A 50 13.60 4.40 -5.62
N ALA A 51 12.30 4.31 -5.89
CA ALA A 51 11.27 4.93 -5.06
C ALA A 51 11.24 4.33 -3.65
N VAL A 52 11.29 3.00 -3.53
CA VAL A 52 11.36 2.30 -2.23
C VAL A 52 12.64 2.68 -1.47
N GLN A 53 13.77 2.74 -2.16
CA GLN A 53 15.03 3.15 -1.56
C GLN A 53 14.96 4.60 -1.05
N GLY A 54 14.47 5.54 -1.86
CA GLY A 54 14.31 6.94 -1.46
C GLY A 54 13.39 7.10 -0.25
N PHE A 55 12.26 6.37 -0.22
CA PHE A 55 11.36 6.35 0.93
C PHE A 55 12.04 5.85 2.20
N ARG A 56 12.76 4.73 2.12
CA ARG A 56 13.49 4.16 3.27
C ARG A 56 14.54 5.14 3.76
N SER A 57 15.34 5.72 2.87
CA SER A 57 16.33 6.73 3.23
C SER A 57 15.68 7.93 3.92
N ALA A 58 14.58 8.44 3.39
CA ALA A 58 13.88 9.60 3.97
C ALA A 58 13.27 9.32 5.35
N ARG A 59 12.78 8.09 5.60
CA ARG A 59 12.12 7.73 6.86
C ARG A 59 13.02 7.10 7.92
N LEU A 60 14.14 6.51 7.51
CA LEU A 60 15.08 5.85 8.41
C LEU A 60 16.31 6.70 8.69
N THR A 61 16.46 7.87 8.05
CA THR A 61 17.45 8.86 8.48
C THR A 61 16.93 9.53 9.75
N PRO A 62 17.63 9.44 10.89
CA PRO A 62 17.26 10.16 12.10
C PRO A 62 17.22 11.66 11.79
N ARG A 63 16.12 12.32 12.16
CA ARG A 63 16.06 13.78 12.14
C ARG A 63 17.16 14.27 13.08
N PRO A 64 18.08 15.16 12.65
CA PRO A 64 19.06 15.72 13.58
C PRO A 64 18.28 16.41 14.69
N GLU A 65 18.52 15.97 15.93
CA GLU A 65 17.94 16.54 17.14
C GLU A 65 18.17 18.06 17.12
N ALA A 66 17.11 18.83 16.92
CA ALA A 66 17.17 20.27 17.05
C ALA A 66 17.28 20.60 18.56
N GLY A 67 18.51 20.70 19.06
CA GLY A 67 18.77 21.36 20.35
C GLY A 67 19.74 20.59 21.25
N GLY A 68 20.90 21.19 21.50
CA GLY A 68 21.80 20.68 22.53
C GLY A 68 23.21 21.24 22.55
N ALA A 69 23.42 22.55 22.40
CA ALA A 69 24.68 23.17 22.81
C ALA A 69 24.43 24.60 23.29
N THR A 70 24.05 24.67 24.55
CA THR A 70 24.25 25.83 25.42
C THR A 70 25.69 26.33 25.30
N HIS A 71 25.91 27.52 24.75
CA HIS A 71 27.09 28.31 25.09
C HIS A 71 26.63 29.46 25.98
N ARG A 72 26.63 29.17 27.28
CA ARG A 72 26.81 30.18 28.33
C ARG A 72 28.31 30.50 28.46
N ASP A 73 28.53 31.64 29.11
CA ASP A 73 29.78 32.33 29.46
C ASP A 73 30.38 33.12 28.30
N GLY A 74 30.64 34.41 28.43
CA GLY A 74 30.65 35.30 29.60
C GLY A 74 31.64 36.41 29.30
#